data_AF-Q67VF5-F1
#
_entry.id   AF-Q67VF5-F1
#
_cell.length_a   1.000
_cell.length_b   1.000
_cell.length_c   1.000
_cell.angle_alpha   90.00
_cell.angle_beta   90.00
_cell.angle_gamma   90.00
#
_symmetry.space_group_name_H-M   'P 1'
#
loop_
_entity.id
_entity.type
_entity.pdbx_description
1 polymer ?
#
loop_
_entity_poly.entity_id
_entity_poly.type
_entity_poly.pdbx_seq_one_letter_code
_entity_poly.pdbx_strand_id
1 'polypeptide(L)'
;MLPPALLLVVAVGAALLLAFRPPLPALAARPIVAAAGGKPAPTEAAATARWLAAQNTWGVLSTISSDLSGAPFGNVVSYSDGVPGESHGIPYFYLTTLDPTARDALEDERTSFTLSEFPLGTCGKIDPENPTCAKLTLTGKLKLIDPQSSEADLAKEALFTKHPEMEGWPKNHHFQIFKLEIKNIFLIDWFGGPKPISPTEYLEYEKNRALLKSS
;
A
#
# COMPACT_ATOMS: atom_id res chain seq x y z
N MET A 1 -27.17 -13.56 38.31
CA MET A 1 -26.81 -12.31 39.04
C MET A 1 -25.53 -12.60 39.78
N LEU A 2 -24.39 -12.08 39.32
CA LEU A 2 -23.10 -12.32 39.98
C LEU A 2 -22.95 -11.38 41.19
N PRO A 3 -22.49 -11.85 42.35
CA PRO A 3 -22.45 -11.04 43.56
C PRO A 3 -21.44 -9.87 43.45
N PRO A 4 -21.75 -8.73 44.07
CA PRO A 4 -21.00 -7.47 43.91
C PRO A 4 -19.52 -7.56 44.32
N ALA A 5 -19.15 -8.51 45.18
CA ALA A 5 -17.76 -8.73 45.58
C ALA A 5 -16.86 -9.20 44.42
N LEU A 6 -17.41 -9.94 43.44
CA LEU A 6 -16.62 -10.43 42.30
C LEU A 6 -16.32 -9.31 41.28
N LEU A 7 -17.22 -8.32 41.15
CA LEU A 7 -17.02 -7.16 40.28
C LEU A 7 -15.84 -6.29 40.73
N LEU A 8 -15.64 -6.14 42.04
CA LEU A 8 -14.51 -5.38 42.60
C LEU A 8 -13.16 -6.07 42.37
N VAL A 9 -13.09 -7.40 42.53
CA VAL A 9 -11.84 -8.15 42.29
C VAL A 9 -11.46 -8.12 40.81
N VAL A 10 -12.43 -8.22 39.89
CA VAL A 10 -12.17 -8.10 38.45
C VAL A 10 -11.71 -6.69 38.08
N ALA A 11 -12.29 -5.64 38.68
CA ALA A 11 -11.88 -4.26 38.41
C ALA A 11 -10.46 -3.95 38.89
N VAL A 12 -10.07 -4.43 40.08
CA VAL A 12 -8.70 -4.24 40.61
C VAL A 12 -7.68 -5.07 39.81
N GLY A 13 -8.04 -6.30 39.42
CA GLY A 13 -7.19 -7.14 38.55
C GLY A 13 -6.95 -6.52 37.17
N ALA A 14 -7.99 -5.93 36.57
CA ALA A 14 -7.87 -5.23 35.28
C ALA A 14 -7.02 -3.94 35.39
N ALA A 15 -7.15 -3.19 36.49
CA ALA A 15 -6.35 -2.00 36.73
C ALA A 15 -4.85 -2.31 36.94
N LEU A 16 -4.52 -3.42 37.61
CA LEU A 16 -3.11 -3.83 37.79
C LEU A 16 -2.47 -4.34 36.50
N LEU A 17 -3.22 -4.96 35.60
CA LEU A 17 -2.71 -5.43 34.30
C LEU A 17 -2.46 -4.29 33.31
N LEU A 18 -3.08 -3.12 33.49
CA LEU A 18 -2.84 -1.94 32.67
C LEU A 18 -1.52 -1.21 33.02
N ALA A 19 -0.99 -1.39 34.24
CA ALA A 19 0.20 -0.68 34.70
C ALA A 19 1.53 -1.32 34.26
N PHE A 20 1.53 -2.56 33.76
CA PHE A 20 2.73 -3.30 33.35
C PHE A 20 2.72 -3.70 31.87
N ARG A 21 2.34 -2.78 30.98
CA ARG A 21 2.71 -2.93 29.56
C ARG A 21 4.12 -2.38 29.37
N PRO A 22 5.16 -3.21 29.17
CA PRO A 22 6.45 -2.70 28.75
C PRO A 22 6.28 -1.94 27.43
N PRO A 23 7.02 -0.83 27.22
CA PRO A 23 6.98 -0.12 25.96
C PRO A 23 7.36 -1.09 24.85
N LEU A 24 6.48 -1.24 23.85
CA LEU A 24 6.84 -1.91 22.61
C LEU A 24 8.11 -1.23 22.09
N PRO A 25 9.16 -1.99 21.75
CA PRO A 25 10.35 -1.39 21.15
C PRO A 25 9.87 -0.59 19.94
N ALA A 26 10.25 0.69 19.89
CA ALA A 26 10.00 1.52 18.72
C ALA A 26 10.51 0.74 17.52
N LEU A 27 9.57 0.26 16.68
CA LEU A 27 9.92 -0.35 15.41
C LEU A 27 10.66 0.77 14.68
N ALA A 28 11.99 0.71 14.68
CA ALA A 28 12.81 1.66 13.96
C ALA A 28 12.26 1.67 12.54
N ALA A 29 11.78 2.85 12.09
CA ALA A 29 11.29 3.02 10.74
C ALA A 29 12.37 2.45 9.81
N ARG A 30 12.06 1.33 9.14
CA ARG A 30 13.03 0.66 8.27
C ARG A 30 13.48 1.71 7.26
N PRO A 31 14.79 1.94 7.09
CA PRO A 31 15.25 2.81 6.03
C PRO A 31 14.67 2.27 4.73
N ILE A 32 13.94 3.13 4.02
CA ILE A 32 13.47 2.84 2.67
C ILE A 32 14.72 2.46 1.90
N VAL A 33 14.81 1.21 1.48
CA VAL A 33 15.93 0.73 0.67
C VAL A 33 15.87 1.55 -0.61
N ALA A 34 16.69 2.61 -0.66
CA ALA A 34 16.92 3.39 -1.86
C ALA A 34 17.23 2.38 -2.96
N ALA A 35 16.35 2.29 -3.97
CA ALA A 35 16.62 1.47 -5.13
C ALA A 35 18.05 1.77 -5.61
N ALA A 36 18.81 0.72 -5.95
CA ALA A 36 20.24 0.81 -6.25
C ALA A 36 20.59 1.81 -7.38
N GLY A 37 19.61 2.26 -8.17
CA GLY A 37 19.69 3.47 -8.98
C GLY A 37 18.62 4.44 -8.48
N GLY A 38 19.02 5.64 -8.06
CA GLY A 38 18.11 6.68 -7.53
C GLY A 38 16.95 7.05 -8.46
N LYS A 39 16.21 8.11 -8.10
CA LYS A 39 15.02 8.55 -8.85
C LYS A 39 15.31 8.63 -10.37
N PRO A 40 14.54 7.91 -11.21
CA PRO A 40 14.68 7.98 -12.67
C PRO A 40 14.46 9.38 -13.24
N ALA A 41 14.96 9.63 -14.45
CA ALA A 41 14.77 10.93 -15.10
C ALA A 41 13.29 11.13 -15.49
N PRO A 42 12.74 12.37 -15.49
CA PRO A 42 11.36 12.60 -15.90
C PRO A 42 11.02 12.27 -17.36
N THR A 43 12.03 11.97 -18.18
CA THR A 43 11.88 11.43 -19.54
C THR A 43 11.58 9.92 -19.54
N GLU A 44 11.80 9.24 -18.42
CA GLU A 44 11.62 7.80 -18.23
C GLU A 44 10.35 7.53 -17.40
N ALA A 45 9.20 8.02 -17.86
CA ALA A 45 7.96 8.08 -17.07
C ALA A 45 7.53 6.73 -16.46
N ALA A 46 7.61 5.63 -17.23
CA ALA A 46 7.30 4.29 -16.73
C ALA A 46 8.29 3.85 -15.62
N ALA A 47 9.57 4.20 -15.75
CA ALA A 47 10.58 3.94 -14.74
C ALA A 47 10.28 4.73 -13.46
N THR A 48 9.95 6.02 -13.57
CA THR A 48 9.59 6.85 -12.42
C THR A 48 8.36 6.32 -11.69
N ALA A 49 7.31 5.93 -12.41
CA ALA A 49 6.11 5.35 -11.82
C ALA A 49 6.44 4.03 -11.09
N ARG A 50 7.25 3.15 -11.69
CA ARG A 50 7.66 1.88 -11.07
C ARG A 50 8.56 2.08 -9.87
N TRP A 51 9.50 3.01 -9.95
CA TRP A 51 10.33 3.42 -8.82
C TRP A 51 9.47 3.93 -7.67
N LEU A 52 8.52 4.83 -7.94
CA LEU A 52 7.70 5.42 -6.87
C LEU A 52 6.81 4.38 -6.18
N ALA A 53 6.27 3.40 -6.92
CA ALA A 53 5.57 2.25 -6.35
C ALA A 53 6.49 1.33 -5.53
N ALA A 54 7.69 1.03 -6.03
CA ALA A 54 8.63 0.16 -5.33
C ALA A 54 9.12 0.77 -4.00
N GLN A 55 9.37 2.09 -3.98
CA GLN A 55 9.96 2.80 -2.83
C GLN A 55 8.95 3.08 -1.71
N ASN A 56 7.67 3.25 -2.03
CA ASN A 56 6.65 3.45 -1.01
C ASN A 56 6.26 2.13 -0.33
N THR A 57 5.81 2.23 0.92
CA THR A 57 5.30 1.11 1.73
C THR A 57 3.82 1.27 2.10
N TRP A 58 3.29 2.47 1.96
CA TRP A 58 1.90 2.82 2.20
C TRP A 58 1.41 3.82 1.16
N GLY A 59 0.10 4.03 1.10
CA GLY A 59 -0.52 5.06 0.27
C GLY A 59 -1.96 5.31 0.69
N VAL A 60 -2.66 6.15 -0.07
CA VAL A 60 -4.09 6.39 0.12
C VAL A 60 -4.87 5.59 -0.92
N LEU A 61 -5.67 4.64 -0.45
CA LEU A 61 -6.58 3.85 -1.25
C LEU A 61 -7.98 4.46 -1.15
N SER A 62 -8.49 4.94 -2.28
CA SER A 62 -9.77 5.61 -2.39
C SER A 62 -10.81 4.72 -3.04
N THR A 63 -11.90 4.46 -2.30
CA THR A 63 -13.02 3.60 -2.69
C THR A 63 -14.32 4.41 -2.78
N ILE A 64 -15.35 3.81 -3.39
CA ILE A 64 -16.71 4.34 -3.41
C ILE A 64 -17.44 3.73 -2.21
N SER A 65 -17.75 4.55 -1.21
CA SER A 65 -18.23 4.03 0.06
C SER A 65 -19.68 3.57 0.00
N SER A 66 -19.95 2.32 0.35
CA SER A 66 -21.31 1.81 0.48
C SER A 66 -21.99 2.38 1.74
N ASP A 67 -21.24 2.52 2.83
CA ASP A 67 -21.70 3.11 4.11
C ASP A 67 -22.07 4.60 3.98
N LEU A 68 -21.46 5.33 3.03
CA LEU A 68 -21.69 6.77 2.80
C LEU A 68 -22.42 7.06 1.49
N SER A 69 -23.29 6.16 1.03
CA SER A 69 -24.16 6.38 -0.13
C SER A 69 -23.41 6.76 -1.42
N GLY A 70 -22.25 6.14 -1.65
CA GLY A 70 -21.42 6.37 -2.84
C GLY A 70 -20.44 7.53 -2.73
N ALA A 71 -20.26 8.14 -1.54
CA ALA A 71 -19.24 9.17 -1.34
C ALA A 71 -17.82 8.58 -1.48
N PRO A 72 -16.83 9.38 -1.96
CA PRO A 72 -15.45 8.93 -2.00
C PRO A 72 -14.90 8.80 -0.58
N PHE A 73 -14.28 7.66 -0.28
CA PHE A 73 -13.62 7.39 1.00
C PHE A 73 -12.14 7.09 0.74
N GLY A 74 -11.24 7.81 1.42
CA GLY A 74 -9.79 7.59 1.32
C GLY A 74 -9.24 7.00 2.61
N ASN A 75 -8.61 5.83 2.52
CA ASN A 75 -8.02 5.14 3.65
C ASN A 75 -6.50 5.01 3.50
N VAL A 76 -5.77 5.11 4.61
CA VAL A 76 -4.33 4.84 4.63
C VAL A 76 -4.12 3.34 4.71
N VAL A 77 -3.46 2.78 3.70
CA VAL A 77 -3.21 1.33 3.63
C VAL A 77 -1.74 1.03 3.45
N SER A 78 -1.29 -0.06 4.07
CA SER A 78 -0.02 -0.70 3.76
C SER A 78 -0.16 -1.54 2.49
N TYR A 79 0.87 -1.55 1.65
CA TYR A 79 0.87 -2.35 0.43
C TYR A 79 2.28 -2.84 0.08
N SER A 80 2.34 -3.76 -0.88
CA SER A 80 3.57 -4.16 -1.52
C SER A 80 3.34 -4.46 -2.99
N ASP A 81 4.28 -4.11 -3.86
CA ASP A 81 4.25 -4.45 -5.29
C ASP A 81 5.28 -5.52 -5.66
N GLY A 82 5.91 -6.14 -4.66
CA GLY A 82 6.96 -7.15 -4.79
C GLY A 82 7.86 -7.19 -3.54
N VAL A 83 8.76 -8.17 -3.44
CA VAL A 83 9.78 -8.14 -2.38
C VAL A 83 10.76 -6.97 -2.61
N PRO A 84 11.42 -6.44 -1.58
CA PRO A 84 12.41 -5.37 -1.75
C PRO A 84 13.46 -5.73 -2.81
N GLY A 85 13.57 -4.91 -3.86
CA GLY A 85 14.48 -5.14 -4.98
C GLY A 85 13.86 -5.86 -6.19
N GLU A 86 12.69 -6.49 -6.04
CA GLU A 86 11.98 -7.23 -7.10
C GLU A 86 10.52 -6.75 -7.21
N SER A 87 10.34 -5.46 -7.54
CA SER A 87 9.02 -4.87 -7.79
C SER A 87 8.44 -5.37 -9.11
N HIS A 88 7.16 -5.78 -9.08
CA HIS A 88 6.37 -6.21 -10.24
C HIS A 88 5.34 -5.16 -10.67
N GLY A 89 5.15 -4.09 -9.89
CA GLY A 89 4.25 -2.99 -10.19
C GLY A 89 2.77 -3.27 -9.93
N ILE A 90 2.38 -4.44 -9.43
CA ILE A 90 0.99 -4.73 -9.05
C ILE A 90 0.86 -4.53 -7.54
N PRO A 91 0.14 -3.50 -7.06
CA PRO A 91 -0.08 -3.31 -5.63
C PRO A 91 -0.94 -4.44 -5.06
N TYR A 92 -0.42 -5.11 -4.03
CA TYR A 92 -1.12 -6.03 -3.16
C TYR A 92 -1.41 -5.38 -1.80
N PHE A 93 -2.56 -5.71 -1.23
CA PHE A 93 -3.03 -5.18 0.06
C PHE A 93 -3.53 -6.33 0.93
N TYR A 94 -3.37 -6.21 2.25
CA TYR A 94 -3.89 -7.17 3.22
C TYR A 94 -4.98 -6.50 4.05
N LEU A 95 -6.24 -6.75 3.69
CA LEU A 95 -7.39 -5.98 4.17
C LEU A 95 -8.42 -6.88 4.86
N THR A 96 -9.20 -6.32 5.77
CA THR A 96 -10.30 -7.01 6.45
C THR A 96 -11.61 -6.29 6.14
N THR A 97 -12.71 -7.03 6.00
CA THR A 97 -14.06 -6.47 5.86
C THR A 97 -14.58 -5.80 7.14
N LEU A 98 -13.82 -5.83 8.24
CA LEU A 98 -14.06 -4.96 9.39
C LEU A 98 -13.76 -3.49 9.06
N ASP A 99 -12.84 -3.24 8.12
CA ASP A 99 -12.54 -1.92 7.57
C ASP A 99 -13.44 -1.61 6.36
N PRO A 100 -13.96 -0.37 6.21
CA PRO A 100 -14.81 0.00 5.08
C PRO A 100 -14.19 -0.28 3.71
N THR A 101 -12.88 -0.07 3.53
CA THR A 101 -12.21 -0.20 2.23
C THR A 101 -12.40 -1.58 1.60
N ALA A 102 -12.33 -2.66 2.40
CA ALA A 102 -12.53 -4.00 1.87
C ALA A 102 -14.01 -4.29 1.55
N ARG A 103 -14.96 -3.74 2.34
CA ARG A 103 -16.40 -3.87 2.04
C ARG A 103 -16.75 -3.13 0.76
N ASP A 104 -16.32 -1.88 0.65
CA ASP A 104 -16.52 -1.03 -0.52
C ASP A 104 -16.02 -1.74 -1.79
N ALA A 105 -14.80 -2.29 -1.77
CA ALA A 105 -14.22 -2.96 -2.93
C ALA A 105 -14.91 -4.27 -3.34
N LEU A 106 -15.59 -4.94 -2.41
CA LEU A 106 -16.38 -6.13 -2.70
C LEU A 106 -17.74 -5.78 -3.33
N GLU A 107 -18.26 -4.58 -3.08
CA GLU A 107 -19.50 -4.07 -3.68
C GLU A 107 -19.26 -3.33 -5.01
N ASP A 108 -18.25 -2.46 -5.03
CA ASP A 108 -17.81 -1.70 -6.20
C ASP A 108 -16.28 -1.68 -6.26
N GLU A 109 -15.74 -2.44 -7.20
CA GLU A 109 -14.30 -2.60 -7.39
C GLU A 109 -13.57 -1.31 -7.81
N ARG A 110 -14.28 -0.27 -8.28
CA ARG A 110 -13.66 0.96 -8.78
C ARG A 110 -12.90 1.67 -7.66
N THR A 111 -11.58 1.76 -7.84
CA THR A 111 -10.67 2.24 -6.80
C THR A 111 -9.55 3.09 -7.40
N SER A 112 -9.02 4.02 -6.61
CA SER A 112 -7.82 4.81 -6.92
C SER A 112 -6.79 4.64 -5.80
N PHE A 113 -5.53 4.38 -6.14
CA PHE A 113 -4.44 4.25 -5.17
C PHE A 113 -3.38 5.32 -5.42
N THR A 114 -3.17 6.20 -4.44
CA THR A 114 -2.31 7.38 -4.59
C THR A 114 -1.06 7.29 -3.70
N LEU A 115 0.06 7.62 -4.30
CA LEU A 115 1.40 7.60 -3.73
C LEU A 115 2.08 8.96 -3.91
N SER A 116 2.87 9.35 -2.92
CA SER A 116 3.67 10.57 -2.94
C SER A 116 5.15 10.23 -2.80
N GLU A 117 6.01 10.97 -3.48
CA GLU A 117 7.46 10.94 -3.26
C GLU A 117 7.84 11.63 -1.95
N PHE A 118 7.04 12.59 -1.49
CA PHE A 118 7.40 13.46 -0.37
C PHE A 118 7.77 12.69 0.91
N PRO A 119 7.04 11.64 1.34
CA PRO A 119 7.41 10.84 2.50
C PRO A 119 8.74 10.07 2.34
N LEU A 120 9.25 9.92 1.12
CA LEU A 120 10.56 9.29 0.86
C LEU A 120 11.72 10.23 1.23
N GLY A 121 11.45 11.53 1.43
CA GLY A 121 12.47 12.54 1.76
C GLY A 121 13.34 12.99 0.58
N THR A 122 13.13 12.45 -0.63
CA THR A 122 13.92 12.76 -1.82
C THR A 122 13.57 14.11 -2.46
N CYS A 123 12.42 14.69 -2.11
CA CYS A 123 12.01 16.03 -2.56
C CYS A 123 12.79 17.18 -1.86
N GLY A 124 13.48 16.91 -0.75
CA GLY A 124 14.18 17.93 0.00
C GLY A 124 13.23 18.91 0.69
N LYS A 125 13.31 20.21 0.37
CA LYS A 125 12.52 21.29 1.00
C LYS A 125 11.36 21.81 0.14
N ILE A 126 11.15 21.24 -1.05
CA ILE A 126 10.06 21.67 -1.94
C ILE A 126 8.72 21.14 -1.40
N ASP A 127 7.65 21.86 -1.71
CA ASP A 127 6.29 21.46 -1.36
C ASP A 127 5.88 20.15 -2.07
N PRO A 128 5.12 19.24 -1.44
CA PRO A 128 4.63 18.00 -2.06
C PRO A 128 3.77 18.22 -3.32
N GLU A 129 3.18 19.40 -3.52
CA GLU A 129 2.44 19.73 -4.74
C GLU A 129 3.35 20.17 -5.90
N ASN A 130 4.60 20.58 -5.61
CA ASN A 130 5.55 20.98 -6.63
C ASN A 130 5.74 19.86 -7.66
N PRO A 131 5.56 20.10 -8.98
CA PRO A 131 5.63 19.03 -9.99
C PRO A 131 6.94 18.25 -10.05
N THR A 132 8.04 18.78 -9.48
CA THR A 132 9.32 18.06 -9.39
C THR A 132 9.37 17.05 -8.24
N CYS A 133 8.44 17.13 -7.27
CA CYS A 133 8.16 16.10 -6.28
C CYS A 133 7.07 15.17 -6.84
N ALA A 134 7.44 13.93 -7.16
CA ALA A 134 6.58 13.05 -7.93
C ALA A 134 5.36 12.58 -7.14
N LYS A 135 4.24 12.39 -7.85
CA LYS A 135 3.02 11.78 -7.35
C LYS A 135 2.43 10.85 -8.40
N LEU A 136 1.96 9.69 -7.94
CA LEU A 136 1.41 8.64 -8.78
C LEU A 136 0.03 8.26 -8.26
N THR A 137 -0.94 8.21 -9.14
CA THR A 137 -2.25 7.64 -8.88
C THR A 137 -2.51 6.51 -9.87
N LEU A 138 -2.77 5.32 -9.33
CA LEU A 138 -3.15 4.12 -10.07
C LEU A 138 -4.67 3.93 -9.91
N THR A 139 -5.43 4.10 -10.97
CA THR A 139 -6.89 3.90 -10.95
C THR A 139 -7.23 2.59 -11.62
N GLY A 140 -8.13 1.82 -11.01
CA GLY A 140 -8.37 0.44 -11.45
C GLY A 140 -9.51 -0.26 -10.72
N LYS A 141 -9.39 -1.59 -10.66
CA LYS A 141 -10.30 -2.49 -9.95
C LYS A 141 -9.57 -3.14 -8.79
N LEU A 142 -10.04 -2.95 -7.56
CA LEU A 142 -9.51 -3.66 -6.40
C LEU A 142 -10.17 -5.04 -6.31
N LYS A 143 -9.39 -6.10 -6.54
CA LYS A 143 -9.86 -7.47 -6.67
C LYS A 143 -9.39 -8.32 -5.50
N LEU A 144 -10.30 -9.10 -4.93
CA LEU A 144 -9.93 -10.17 -4.02
C LEU A 144 -9.14 -11.25 -4.78
N ILE A 145 -7.98 -11.65 -4.25
CA ILE A 145 -7.19 -12.77 -4.80
C ILE A 145 -7.74 -14.08 -4.26
N ASP A 146 -7.85 -15.09 -5.13
CA ASP A 146 -8.15 -16.46 -4.71
C ASP A 146 -7.05 -16.98 -3.76
N PRO A 147 -7.37 -17.29 -2.50
CA PRO A 147 -6.40 -17.78 -1.52
C PRO A 147 -5.70 -19.08 -1.90
N GLN A 148 -6.22 -19.84 -2.89
CA GLN A 148 -5.61 -21.08 -3.38
C GLN A 148 -4.73 -20.89 -4.63
N SER A 149 -4.60 -19.66 -5.12
CA SER A 149 -3.79 -19.35 -6.31
C SER A 149 -2.30 -19.17 -5.97
N SER A 150 -1.42 -19.47 -6.93
CA SER A 150 0.02 -19.17 -6.79
C SER A 150 0.32 -17.67 -6.65
N GLU A 151 -0.59 -16.81 -7.13
CA GLU A 151 -0.49 -15.36 -6.95
C GLU A 151 -0.67 -14.96 -5.48
N ALA A 152 -1.51 -15.69 -4.72
CA ALA A 152 -1.69 -15.43 -3.30
C ALA A 152 -0.41 -15.66 -2.49
N ASP A 153 0.38 -16.68 -2.84
CA ASP A 153 1.67 -16.95 -2.19
C ASP A 153 2.68 -15.83 -2.46
N LEU A 154 2.79 -15.41 -3.72
CA LEU A 154 3.67 -14.29 -4.12
C LEU A 154 3.25 -12.98 -3.44
N ALA A 155 1.95 -12.68 -3.43
CA ALA A 155 1.43 -11.47 -2.81
C ALA A 155 1.65 -11.48 -1.29
N LYS A 156 1.46 -12.63 -0.64
CA LYS A 156 1.71 -12.81 0.80
C LYS A 156 3.17 -12.60 1.13
N GLU A 157 4.09 -13.19 0.36
CA GLU A 157 5.53 -13.00 0.52
C GLU A 157 5.91 -11.52 0.36
N ALA A 158 5.43 -10.86 -0.70
CA ALA A 158 5.67 -9.45 -0.94
C ALA A 158 5.15 -8.55 0.20
N LEU A 159 3.94 -8.83 0.70
CA LEU A 159 3.31 -8.11 1.80
C LEU A 159 4.06 -8.32 3.11
N PHE A 160 4.28 -9.56 3.53
CA PHE A 160 4.82 -9.87 4.85
C PHE A 160 6.32 -9.57 4.95
N THR A 161 7.06 -9.65 3.84
CA THR A 161 8.46 -9.20 3.80
C THR A 161 8.57 -7.69 4.02
N LYS A 162 7.71 -6.91 3.35
CA LYS A 162 7.68 -5.44 3.45
C LYS A 162 7.04 -4.99 4.79
N HIS A 163 6.07 -5.75 5.30
CA HIS A 163 5.29 -5.48 6.52
C HIS A 163 5.22 -6.70 7.47
N PRO A 164 6.31 -7.02 8.20
CA PRO A 164 6.36 -8.24 9.03
C PRO A 164 5.30 -8.32 10.14
N GLU A 165 4.76 -7.18 10.57
CA GLU A 165 3.71 -7.14 11.59
C GLU A 165 2.42 -7.85 11.14
N MET A 166 2.14 -7.89 9.83
CA MET A 166 0.94 -8.51 9.26
C MET A 166 0.81 -10.00 9.60
N GLU A 167 1.93 -10.70 9.80
CA GLU A 167 1.93 -12.10 10.21
C GLU A 167 1.25 -12.32 11.56
N GLY A 168 1.44 -11.36 12.47
CA GLY A 168 0.94 -11.37 13.84
C GLY A 168 -0.48 -10.80 14.01
N TRP A 169 -1.08 -10.25 12.95
CA TRP A 169 -2.42 -9.66 13.04
C TRP A 169 -3.50 -10.71 13.41
N PRO A 170 -4.57 -10.30 14.14
CA PRO A 170 -5.56 -11.23 14.69
C PRO A 170 -6.26 -12.06 13.62
N LYS A 171 -6.23 -13.39 13.76
CA LYS A 171 -6.79 -14.32 12.77
C LYS A 171 -8.32 -14.24 12.68
N ASN A 172 -8.99 -13.90 13.78
CA ASN A 172 -10.44 -13.70 13.84
C ASN A 172 -10.91 -12.40 13.16
N HIS A 173 -10.00 -11.58 12.62
CA HIS A 173 -10.35 -10.43 11.78
C HIS A 173 -10.40 -10.80 10.30
N HIS A 174 -10.07 -12.05 9.94
CA HIS A 174 -10.27 -12.59 8.58
C HIS A 174 -9.69 -11.71 7.46
N PHE A 175 -8.46 -11.23 7.65
CA PHE A 175 -7.75 -10.49 6.61
C PHE A 175 -7.58 -11.34 5.34
N GLN A 176 -7.70 -10.68 4.19
CA GLN A 176 -7.63 -11.25 2.85
C GLN A 176 -6.73 -10.40 1.97
N ILE A 177 -6.18 -11.01 0.92
CA ILE A 177 -5.27 -10.33 0.00
C ILE A 177 -6.06 -9.78 -1.18
N PHE A 178 -5.90 -8.49 -1.43
CA PHE A 178 -6.46 -7.81 -2.60
C PHE A 178 -5.33 -7.36 -3.53
N LYS A 179 -5.61 -7.28 -4.83
CA LYS A 179 -4.74 -6.68 -5.83
C LYS A 179 -5.42 -5.54 -6.56
N LEU A 180 -4.66 -4.54 -6.99
CA LEU A 180 -5.17 -3.51 -7.88
C LEU A 180 -4.91 -3.88 -9.34
N GLU A 181 -5.97 -4.17 -10.09
CA GLU A 181 -5.91 -4.24 -11.55
C GLU A 181 -5.91 -2.83 -12.15
N ILE A 182 -4.74 -2.36 -12.56
CA ILE A 182 -4.54 -1.00 -13.07
C ILE A 182 -5.24 -0.80 -14.43
N LYS A 183 -6.03 0.26 -14.56
CA LYS A 183 -6.70 0.69 -15.80
C LYS A 183 -6.26 2.07 -16.28
N ASN A 184 -5.83 2.94 -15.37
CA ASN A 184 -5.31 4.26 -15.70
C ASN A 184 -4.18 4.65 -14.74
N ILE A 185 -3.23 5.41 -15.26
CA ILE A 185 -2.06 5.89 -14.53
C ILE A 185 -2.02 7.41 -14.68
N PHE A 186 -1.95 8.11 -13.55
CA PHE A 186 -1.70 9.54 -13.49
C PHE A 186 -0.37 9.76 -12.76
N LEU A 187 0.67 10.16 -13.50
CA LEU A 187 1.97 10.50 -12.96
C LEU A 187 2.27 11.98 -13.23
N ILE A 188 2.65 12.72 -12.19
CA ILE A 188 3.35 13.99 -12.30
C ILE A 188 4.72 13.80 -11.68
N ASP A 189 5.79 14.03 -12.43
CA ASP A 189 7.18 14.03 -11.97
C ASP A 189 8.02 15.19 -12.54
N TRP A 190 7.38 16.05 -13.34
CA TRP A 190 7.92 17.32 -13.83
C TRP A 190 6.79 18.26 -14.27
N PHE A 191 7.14 19.50 -14.60
CA PHE A 191 6.23 20.44 -15.24
C PHE A 191 5.74 19.92 -16.61
N GLY A 192 4.54 20.34 -17.02
CA GLY A 192 3.95 19.98 -18.31
C GLY A 192 2.69 19.10 -18.25
N GLY A 193 2.23 18.74 -17.05
CA GLY A 193 1.03 17.93 -16.86
C GLY A 193 1.33 16.43 -16.77
N PRO A 194 0.28 15.58 -16.72
CA PRO A 194 0.44 14.14 -16.50
C PRO A 194 1.18 13.46 -17.64
N LYS A 195 2.07 12.54 -17.30
CA LYS A 195 2.80 11.74 -18.30
C LYS A 195 1.86 10.75 -18.99
N PRO A 196 1.97 10.56 -20.32
CA PRO A 196 1.23 9.51 -21.01
C PRO A 196 1.87 8.16 -20.70
N ILE A 197 1.26 7.38 -19.80
CA ILE A 197 1.70 6.03 -19.46
C ILE A 197 0.50 5.10 -19.56
N SER A 198 0.60 4.07 -20.40
CA SER A 198 -0.39 2.99 -20.41
C SER A 198 -0.09 1.96 -19.30
N PRO A 199 -1.11 1.24 -18.79
CA PRO A 199 -0.88 0.13 -17.88
C PRO A 199 0.10 -0.91 -18.41
N THR A 200 0.10 -1.18 -19.73
CA THR A 200 1.04 -2.11 -20.37
C THR A 200 2.48 -1.62 -20.29
N GLU A 201 2.76 -0.36 -20.66
CA GLU A 201 4.12 0.19 -20.56
C GLU A 201 4.66 0.17 -19.13
N TYR A 202 3.80 0.46 -18.16
CA TYR A 202 4.14 0.41 -16.75
C TYR A 202 4.43 -1.01 -16.26
N LEU A 203 3.57 -1.99 -16.56
CA LEU A 203 3.73 -3.37 -16.08
C LEU A 203 4.89 -4.08 -16.79
N GLU A 204 5.09 -3.84 -18.08
CA GLU A 204 6.14 -4.48 -18.89
C GLU A 204 7.49 -3.74 -18.86
N TYR A 205 7.63 -2.66 -18.08
CA TYR A 205 8.84 -1.84 -17.98
C TYR A 205 10.14 -2.66 -17.86
N GLU A 206 10.20 -3.62 -16.93
CA GLU A 206 11.41 -4.42 -16.70
C GLU A 206 11.76 -5.33 -17.88
N LYS A 207 10.76 -5.95 -18.50
CA LYS A 207 10.92 -6.77 -19.71
C LYS A 207 11.44 -5.92 -20.86
N ASN A 208 10.86 -4.73 -21.05
CA ASN A 208 11.27 -3.79 -22.09
C ASN A 208 12.70 -3.26 -21.85
N ARG A 209 13.07 -3.02 -20.59
CA ARG A 209 14.43 -2.63 -20.18
C ARG A 209 15.46 -3.73 -20.46
N ALA A 210 15.11 -4.99 -20.21
CA ALA A 210 15.98 -6.12 -20.50
C ALA A 210 16.23 -6.27 -22.02
N LEU A 211 15.18 -6.13 -22.84
CA LEU A 211 15.27 -6.22 -24.31
C LEU A 211 16.16 -5.11 -24.91
N LEU A 212 16.07 -3.88 -24.39
CA LEU A 212 16.91 -2.76 -24.85
C LEU A 212 18.39 -2.92 -24.47
N LYS A 213 18.70 -3.59 -23.36
CA LYS A 213 20.09 -3.87 -22.94
C LYS A 213 20.71 -5.03 -23.70
N SER A 214 19.90 -5.93 -24.27
CA SER A 214 20.36 -7.07 -25.07
C SER A 214 20.46 -6.80 -26.57
N SER A 215 20.01 -5.62 -27.03
CA SER A 215 20.08 -5.18 -28.43
C SER A 215 21.35 -4.39 -28.70
#